data_AF-A0A7S0FVV7-F1
#
_entry.id   AF-A0A7S0FVV7-F1
#
_cell.length_a   1.000
_cell.length_b   1.000
_cell.length_c   1.000
_cell.angle_alpha   90.00
_cell.angle_beta   90.00
_cell.angle_gamma   90.00
#
_symmetry.space_group_name_H-M   'P 1'
#
loop_
_entity.id
_entity.type
_entity.pdbx_description
1 polymer ?
#
loop_
_entity_poly.entity_id
_entity_poly.type
_entity_poly.pdbx_seq_one_letter_code
_entity_poly.pdbx_strand_id
1 'polypeptide(L)'
;DRGSHGGILVRHGRELSSKLTPERLAKGAVVEELELVGERLHYRLIKGSGPPEGWVSLKFKGRDLVVHWHEEEEAEEDVPAGGPAADAGPIQVDWGLRRAMEDEALVRQQEGAFAAYLPRYEDPGCPLLEPKLRVLCFHGAGCAESGFSWPGTPLHEWAAESGAVELCAVNYPGRAQLAAAPR
;
A
#
# COMPACT_ATOMS: atom_id res chain seq x y z
N ASP A 1 -4.38 -17.64 -23.69
CA ASP A 1 -3.01 -17.57 -24.20
C ASP A 1 -2.60 -16.10 -24.40
N ARG A 2 -1.87 -15.50 -23.46
CA ARG A 2 -1.44 -14.09 -23.49
C ARG A 2 0.09 -14.07 -23.36
N GLY A 3 0.80 -14.06 -24.49
CA GLY A 3 2.25 -14.08 -24.57
C GLY A 3 2.91 -12.77 -24.12
N SER A 4 2.81 -12.44 -22.84
CA SER A 4 3.55 -11.33 -22.22
C SER A 4 4.90 -11.85 -21.73
N HIS A 5 5.89 -11.92 -22.61
CA HIS A 5 7.27 -12.12 -22.19
C HIS A 5 7.68 -10.93 -21.29
N GLY A 6 7.79 -11.15 -19.98
CA GLY A 6 8.18 -10.13 -19.02
C GLY A 6 9.56 -9.56 -19.33
N GLY A 7 9.68 -8.23 -19.35
CA GLY A 7 10.96 -7.53 -19.52
C GLY A 7 11.22 -6.92 -20.89
N ILE A 8 12.20 -6.01 -20.92
CA ILE A 8 12.59 -5.20 -22.06
C ILE A 8 13.57 -5.98 -22.94
N LEU A 9 13.38 -5.93 -24.26
CA LEU A 9 14.33 -6.49 -25.22
C LEU A 9 15.63 -5.70 -25.18
N VAL A 10 16.74 -6.39 -24.94
CA VAL A 10 18.08 -5.80 -24.93
C VAL A 10 18.81 -6.20 -26.21
N ARG A 11 19.61 -5.27 -26.73
CA ARG A 11 20.38 -5.40 -27.96
C ARG A 11 21.86 -5.18 -27.67
N HIS A 12 22.73 -5.86 -28.42
CA HIS A 12 24.18 -5.66 -28.32
C HIS A 12 24.64 -4.32 -28.89
N GLY A 13 23.88 -3.76 -29.86
CA GLY A 13 24.19 -2.46 -30.46
C GLY A 13 22.99 -1.51 -30.45
N ARG A 14 23.28 -0.23 -30.69
CA ARG A 14 22.30 0.85 -30.69
C ARG A 14 21.18 0.61 -31.69
N GLU A 15 21.51 0.10 -32.87
CA GLU A 15 20.60 -0.07 -34.00
C GLU A 15 19.56 -1.18 -33.75
N LEU A 16 18.34 -1.01 -34.26
CA LEU A 16 17.27 -2.02 -34.17
C LEU A 16 17.56 -3.29 -34.98
N SER A 17 18.53 -3.25 -35.89
CA SER A 17 19.02 -4.41 -36.65
C SER A 17 20.09 -5.20 -35.88
N SER A 18 20.63 -4.64 -34.79
CA SER A 18 21.69 -5.30 -34.02
C SER A 18 21.17 -6.56 -33.32
N LYS A 19 22.09 -7.49 -33.04
CA LYS A 19 21.79 -8.78 -32.41
C LYS A 19 21.09 -8.58 -31.07
N LEU A 20 19.99 -9.30 -30.86
CA LEU A 20 19.32 -9.37 -29.56
C LEU A 20 20.13 -10.21 -28.58
N THR A 21 20.12 -9.81 -27.32
CA THR A 21 20.60 -10.67 -26.24
C THR A 21 19.63 -11.84 -26.03
N PRO A 22 20.11 -12.99 -25.51
CA PRO A 22 19.23 -14.13 -25.20
C PRO A 22 18.28 -13.82 -24.04
N GLU A 23 18.72 -12.98 -23.10
CA GLU A 23 17.95 -12.56 -21.92
C GLU A 23 17.33 -11.18 -22.12
N ARG A 24 16.29 -10.88 -21.32
CA ARG A 24 15.62 -9.58 -21.26
C ARG A 24 15.97 -8.87 -19.98
N LEU A 25 15.95 -7.54 -20.00
CA LEU A 25 16.03 -6.75 -18.78
C LEU A 25 14.70 -6.84 -18.03
N ALA A 26 14.72 -7.35 -16.81
CA ALA A 26 13.50 -7.56 -16.02
C ALA A 26 12.79 -6.24 -15.68
N LYS A 27 11.47 -6.29 -15.47
CA LYS A 27 10.71 -5.15 -14.96
C LYS A 27 11.20 -4.80 -13.55
N GLY A 28 11.43 -3.53 -13.27
CA GLY A 28 11.91 -3.04 -11.96
C GLY A 28 13.43 -3.17 -11.78
N ALA A 29 14.17 -3.58 -12.81
CA ALA A 29 15.63 -3.47 -12.80
C ALA A 29 16.06 -1.99 -12.77
N VAL A 30 17.05 -1.69 -11.95
CA VAL A 30 17.69 -0.36 -11.88
C VAL A 30 18.94 -0.41 -12.72
N VAL A 31 19.07 0.56 -13.62
CA VAL A 31 20.18 0.66 -14.56
C VAL A 31 20.78 2.06 -14.53
N GLU A 32 22.07 2.14 -14.80
CA GLU A 32 22.80 3.38 -14.98
C GLU A 32 22.83 3.73 -16.46
N GLU A 33 22.55 4.99 -16.79
CA GLU A 33 22.68 5.53 -18.14
C GLU A 33 24.17 5.72 -18.47
N LEU A 34 24.64 5.01 -19.50
CA LEU A 34 25.98 5.18 -20.04
C LEU A 34 25.97 6.14 -21.24
N GLU A 35 24.96 6.03 -22.10
CA GLU A 35 24.80 6.87 -23.30
C GLU A 35 23.35 6.92 -23.74
N LEU A 36 22.85 8.12 -24.06
CA LEU A 36 21.51 8.32 -24.61
C LEU A 36 21.58 8.90 -26.02
N VAL A 37 21.08 8.16 -27.01
CA VAL A 37 21.05 8.58 -28.42
C VAL A 37 19.62 8.50 -28.96
N GLY A 38 18.95 9.65 -29.02
CA GLY A 38 17.55 9.72 -29.41
C GLY A 38 16.66 8.93 -28.44
N GLU A 39 15.98 7.89 -28.92
CA GLU A 39 15.13 7.01 -28.10
C GLU A 39 15.82 5.71 -27.67
N ARG A 40 17.15 5.65 -27.72
CA ARG A 40 17.96 4.46 -27.43
C ARG A 40 18.90 4.73 -26.25
N LEU A 41 18.76 3.93 -25.21
CA LEU A 41 19.55 4.00 -23.99
C LEU A 41 20.57 2.86 -23.97
N HIS A 42 21.85 3.22 -23.89
CA HIS A 42 22.91 2.32 -23.48
C HIS A 42 23.00 2.32 -21.96
N TYR A 43 22.93 1.14 -21.34
CA TYR A 43 22.86 1.03 -19.90
C TYR A 43 23.82 0.00 -19.33
N ARG A 44 24.15 0.17 -18.05
CA ARG A 44 24.76 -0.87 -17.19
C ARG A 44 23.79 -1.25 -16.07
N LEU A 45 23.63 -2.55 -15.82
CA LEU A 45 22.74 -3.06 -14.76
C LEU A 45 23.34 -2.77 -13.37
N ILE A 46 22.54 -2.15 -12.51
CA ILE A 46 22.90 -1.85 -11.11
C ILE A 46 22.20 -2.81 -10.14
N LYS A 47 20.90 -3.05 -10.35
CA LYS A 47 20.07 -3.93 -9.49
C LYS A 47 19.00 -4.64 -10.31
N GLY A 48 18.70 -5.90 -9.99
CA GLY A 48 17.67 -6.70 -10.67
C GLY A 48 18.26 -7.82 -11.53
N SER A 49 17.53 -8.26 -12.55
CA SER A 49 17.91 -9.37 -13.43
C SER A 49 17.91 -8.97 -14.90
N GLY A 50 18.87 -9.48 -15.67
CA GLY A 50 19.00 -9.27 -17.10
C GLY A 50 20.47 -9.18 -17.53
N PRO A 51 20.74 -8.87 -18.81
CA PRO A 51 22.09 -8.62 -19.28
C PRO A 51 22.79 -7.51 -18.46
N PRO A 52 24.10 -7.65 -18.16
CA PRO A 52 24.82 -6.67 -17.37
C PRO A 52 24.98 -5.31 -18.06
N GLU A 53 24.89 -5.30 -19.40
CA GLU A 53 25.01 -4.12 -20.24
C GLU A 53 24.23 -4.33 -21.54
N GLY A 54 23.76 -3.25 -22.17
CA GLY A 54 23.25 -3.29 -23.53
C GLY A 54 22.37 -2.10 -23.90
N TRP A 55 21.68 -2.23 -25.04
CA TRP A 55 20.87 -1.17 -25.62
C TRP A 55 19.38 -1.46 -25.59
N VAL A 56 18.59 -0.56 -25.00
CA VAL A 56 17.12 -0.64 -24.91
C VAL A 56 16.44 0.56 -25.55
N SER A 57 15.16 0.44 -25.87
CA SER A 57 14.33 1.59 -26.26
C SER A 57 13.74 2.25 -25.04
N LEU A 58 13.64 3.57 -25.05
CA LEU A 58 12.95 4.32 -24.00
C LEU A 58 11.43 4.08 -24.01
N LYS A 59 10.83 3.93 -25.20
CA LYS A 59 9.37 3.79 -25.39
C LYS A 59 9.01 2.65 -26.35
N PHE A 60 7.81 2.10 -26.17
CA PHE A 60 7.19 1.17 -27.12
C PHE A 60 5.67 1.34 -27.15
N LYS A 61 5.11 1.60 -28.34
CA LYS A 61 3.67 1.88 -28.54
C LYS A 61 3.13 2.97 -27.60
N GLY A 62 3.91 4.04 -27.42
CA GLY A 62 3.55 5.18 -26.56
C GLY A 62 3.70 4.94 -25.06
N ARG A 63 4.17 3.76 -24.62
CA ARG A 63 4.45 3.48 -23.21
C ARG A 63 5.94 3.61 -22.93
N ASP A 64 6.28 4.26 -21.83
CA ASP A 64 7.64 4.30 -21.33
C ASP A 64 8.06 2.91 -20.82
N LEU A 65 9.23 2.47 -21.27
CA LEU A 65 9.88 1.22 -20.86
C LEU A 65 10.91 1.47 -19.77
N VAL A 66 11.56 2.63 -19.80
CA VAL A 66 12.52 3.08 -18.80
C VAL A 66 12.09 4.48 -18.37
N VAL A 67 12.20 4.75 -17.08
CA VAL A 67 11.92 6.06 -16.47
C VAL A 67 13.12 6.46 -15.62
N HIS A 68 13.31 7.76 -15.39
CA HIS A 68 14.34 8.21 -14.47
C HIS A 68 14.08 7.61 -13.09
N TRP A 69 15.11 6.96 -12.54
CA TRP A 69 15.05 6.46 -11.19
C TRP A 69 15.32 7.62 -10.25
N HIS A 70 14.30 7.96 -9.46
CA HIS A 70 14.47 8.79 -8.28
C HIS A 70 14.68 7.84 -7.11
N GLU A 71 15.74 8.06 -6.35
CA GLU A 71 15.85 7.46 -5.03
C GLU A 71 14.63 7.98 -4.27
N GLU A 72 13.67 7.09 -3.98
CA GLU A 72 12.70 7.36 -2.94
C GLU A 72 13.52 7.47 -1.66
N GLU A 73 14.04 8.67 -1.35
CA GLU A 73 13.98 9.11 0.04
C GLU A 73 12.54 8.83 0.48
N GLU A 74 12.37 8.27 1.66
CA GLU A 74 11.08 8.02 2.30
C GLU A 74 10.29 9.34 2.44
N ALA A 75 9.78 9.86 1.32
CA ALA A 75 8.86 10.94 1.20
C ALA A 75 7.58 10.27 0.71
N GLU A 76 6.71 9.98 1.66
CA GLU A 76 5.29 9.75 1.43
C GLU A 76 4.74 10.92 0.60
N GLU A 77 4.73 10.80 -0.74
CA GLU A 77 4.02 11.73 -1.60
C GLU A 77 2.66 11.13 -1.98
N ASP A 78 1.65 11.68 -1.30
CA ASP A 78 0.25 11.74 -1.66
C ASP A 78 0.04 11.81 -3.17
N VAL A 79 -0.61 10.78 -3.72
CA VAL A 79 -1.29 10.88 -5.01
C VAL A 79 -2.40 11.92 -4.84
N PRO A 80 -2.52 12.98 -5.66
CA PRO A 80 -3.55 13.98 -5.48
C PRO A 80 -4.90 13.37 -5.87
N ALA A 81 -5.57 12.75 -4.91
CA ALA A 81 -7.00 12.56 -4.94
C ALA A 81 -7.60 13.97 -4.94
N GLY A 82 -8.20 14.39 -6.05
CA GLY A 82 -8.84 15.70 -6.21
C GLY A 82 -10.00 15.90 -5.22
N GLY A 83 -9.65 16.20 -3.97
CA GLY A 83 -10.53 16.58 -2.88
C GLY A 83 -10.15 17.96 -2.33
N PRO A 84 -10.81 18.44 -1.26
CA PRO A 84 -10.65 19.80 -0.72
C PRO A 84 -9.24 20.13 -0.17
N ALA A 85 -8.27 19.24 -0.35
CA ALA A 85 -6.89 19.37 0.10
C ALA A 85 -6.03 20.32 -0.76
N ALA A 86 -6.51 20.81 -1.90
CA ALA A 86 -5.73 21.73 -2.74
C ALA A 86 -5.31 23.04 -2.03
N ASP A 87 -6.07 23.45 -1.00
CA ASP A 87 -5.76 24.59 -0.13
C ASP A 87 -5.34 24.18 1.30
N ALA A 88 -5.24 22.87 1.58
CA ALA A 88 -4.77 22.41 2.88
C ALA A 88 -3.26 22.62 2.95
N GLY A 89 -2.83 23.61 3.73
CA GLY A 89 -1.42 23.81 4.05
C GLY A 89 -0.79 22.56 4.67
N PRO A 90 0.55 22.53 4.79
CA PRO A 90 1.25 21.37 5.36
C PRO A 90 0.66 21.03 6.74
N ILE A 91 0.26 19.77 6.90
CA ILE A 91 -0.22 19.26 8.20
C ILE A 91 0.96 19.35 9.15
N GLN A 92 0.85 20.19 10.18
CA GLN A 92 1.83 20.21 11.24
C GLN A 92 1.75 18.89 12.02
N VAL A 93 2.78 18.06 11.88
CA VAL A 93 2.90 16.81 12.64
C VAL A 93 3.75 17.07 13.87
N ASP A 94 3.18 16.81 15.06
CA ASP A 94 3.96 16.74 16.29
C ASP A 94 4.68 15.38 16.33
N TRP A 95 5.97 15.41 16.00
CA TRP A 95 6.82 14.22 15.97
C TRP A 95 7.01 13.58 17.34
N GLY A 96 6.96 14.37 18.42
CA GLY A 96 7.05 13.86 19.78
C GLY A 96 5.80 13.07 20.14
N LEU A 97 4.62 13.63 19.83
CA LEU A 97 3.35 12.94 20.01
C LEU A 97 3.26 11.67 19.15
N ARG A 98 3.65 11.75 17.87
CA ARG A 98 3.67 10.59 16.97
C ARG A 98 4.50 9.45 17.56
N ARG A 99 5.75 9.74 17.96
CA ARG A 99 6.64 8.72 18.55
C ARG A 99 6.05 8.14 19.84
N ALA A 100 5.48 8.97 20.72
CA ALA A 100 4.84 8.49 21.94
C ALA A 100 3.67 7.54 21.65
N MET A 101 2.86 7.84 20.63
CA MET A 101 1.76 6.98 20.18
C MET A 101 2.27 5.66 19.57
N GLU A 102 3.37 5.70 18.80
CA GLU A 102 4.00 4.52 18.21
C GLU A 102 4.58 3.60 19.29
N ASP A 103 5.31 4.16 20.27
CA ASP A 103 5.87 3.42 21.41
C ASP A 103 4.75 2.78 22.24
N GLU A 104 3.68 3.52 22.52
CA GLU A 104 2.52 3.02 23.26
C GLU A 104 1.77 1.93 22.49
N ALA A 105 1.62 2.08 21.16
CA ALA A 105 1.02 1.06 20.30
C ALA A 105 1.82 -0.24 20.32
N LEU A 106 3.16 -0.17 20.31
CA LEU A 106 4.03 -1.33 20.38
C LEU A 106 3.85 -2.10 21.69
N VAL A 107 3.80 -1.38 22.83
CA VAL A 107 3.54 -1.99 24.15
C VAL A 107 2.19 -2.70 24.14
N ARG A 108 1.14 -2.02 23.70
CA ARG A 108 -0.23 -2.58 23.64
C ARG A 108 -0.33 -3.78 22.71
N GLN A 109 0.42 -3.79 21.61
CA GLN A 109 0.51 -4.95 20.72
C GLN A 109 1.14 -6.15 21.42
N GLN A 110 2.25 -5.95 22.14
CA GLN A 110 2.92 -7.00 22.91
C GLN A 110 2.04 -7.57 24.03
N GLU A 111 1.20 -6.73 24.64
CA GLU A 111 0.24 -7.14 25.67
C GLU A 111 -1.02 -7.84 25.10
N GLY A 112 -1.17 -7.92 23.78
CA GLY A 112 -2.38 -8.46 23.15
C GLY A 112 -3.62 -7.59 23.39
N ALA A 113 -3.42 -6.29 23.67
CA ALA A 113 -4.48 -5.36 24.06
C ALA A 113 -5.39 -4.94 22.89
N PHE A 114 -5.23 -5.51 21.70
CA PHE A 114 -6.08 -5.24 20.54
C PHE A 114 -7.58 -5.37 20.87
N ALA A 115 -7.93 -6.36 21.69
CA ALA A 115 -9.30 -6.62 22.13
C ALA A 115 -9.86 -5.60 23.14
N ALA A 116 -9.05 -4.65 23.61
CA ALA A 116 -9.45 -3.52 24.46
C ALA A 116 -9.76 -2.24 23.66
N TYR A 117 -9.23 -2.11 22.44
CA TYR A 117 -9.49 -0.98 21.52
C TYR A 117 -10.63 -1.23 20.54
N LEU A 118 -11.07 -2.49 20.45
CA LEU A 118 -12.17 -2.94 19.61
C LEU A 118 -13.32 -3.42 20.49
N PRO A 119 -14.18 -2.50 20.94
CA PRO A 119 -15.42 -2.85 21.62
C PRO A 119 -16.31 -3.62 20.63
N ARG A 120 -16.69 -4.80 21.08
CA ARG A 120 -17.05 -5.93 20.23
C ARG A 120 -18.54 -5.90 19.94
N TYR A 121 -18.93 -6.30 18.74
CA TYR A 121 -20.23 -6.93 18.59
C TYR A 121 -20.14 -8.30 19.27
N GLU A 122 -21.13 -8.66 20.10
CA GLU A 122 -21.20 -9.98 20.75
C GLU A 122 -21.58 -11.05 19.71
N ASP A 123 -20.69 -11.31 18.75
CA ASP A 123 -20.91 -12.30 17.69
C ASP A 123 -20.23 -13.64 18.05
N PRO A 124 -20.92 -14.78 17.87
CA PRO A 124 -20.32 -16.10 18.02
C PRO A 124 -19.14 -16.29 17.06
N GLY A 125 -17.95 -16.55 17.60
CA GLY A 125 -16.74 -16.80 16.81
C GLY A 125 -15.87 -15.57 16.53
N CYS A 126 -16.21 -14.40 17.10
CA CYS A 126 -15.37 -13.20 17.05
C CYS A 126 -14.49 -13.06 18.32
N PRO A 127 -13.18 -12.74 18.22
CA PRO A 127 -12.46 -12.52 16.98
C PRO A 127 -12.21 -13.82 16.20
N LEU A 128 -12.26 -13.73 14.86
CA LEU A 128 -11.83 -14.82 13.99
C LEU A 128 -10.32 -15.01 14.14
N LEU A 129 -9.86 -16.26 14.23
CA LEU A 129 -8.44 -16.56 14.37
C LEU A 129 -7.64 -16.13 13.12
N GLU A 130 -8.22 -16.34 11.93
CA GLU A 130 -7.61 -16.05 10.62
C GLU A 130 -8.65 -15.45 9.65
N PRO A 131 -9.05 -14.17 9.82
CA PRO A 131 -9.97 -13.54 8.89
C PRO A 131 -9.30 -13.28 7.52
N LYS A 132 -10.05 -13.51 6.44
CA LYS A 132 -9.63 -13.10 5.07
C LYS A 132 -9.89 -11.62 4.81
N LEU A 133 -10.84 -11.03 5.52
CA LEU A 133 -11.19 -9.62 5.44
C LEU A 133 -11.64 -9.13 6.83
N ARG A 134 -11.16 -7.95 7.22
CA ARG A 134 -11.62 -7.24 8.41
C ARG A 134 -12.26 -5.92 8.00
N VAL A 135 -13.47 -5.67 8.48
CA VAL A 135 -14.22 -4.43 8.23
C VAL A 135 -14.32 -3.65 9.53
N LEU A 136 -13.70 -2.47 9.57
CA LEU A 136 -13.78 -1.57 10.70
C LEU A 136 -14.99 -0.64 10.54
N CYS A 137 -15.94 -0.75 11.46
CA CYS A 137 -17.18 0.02 11.48
C CYS A 137 -17.03 1.21 12.42
N PHE A 138 -17.03 2.42 11.88
CA PHE A 138 -17.00 3.67 12.64
C PHE A 138 -18.40 4.25 12.77
N HIS A 139 -18.85 4.53 13.99
CA HIS A 139 -20.20 5.01 14.27
C HIS A 139 -20.32 6.55 14.30
N GLY A 140 -21.55 7.07 14.23
CA GLY A 140 -21.80 8.48 14.52
C GLY A 140 -21.76 8.79 16.02
N ALA A 141 -21.60 10.06 16.39
CA ALA A 141 -21.63 10.49 17.79
C ALA A 141 -22.97 10.09 18.47
N GLY A 142 -22.87 9.49 19.66
CA GLY A 142 -24.05 9.05 20.42
C GLY A 142 -24.63 7.70 20.00
N CYS A 143 -23.99 7.00 19.06
CA CYS A 143 -24.40 5.67 18.64
C CYS A 143 -23.27 4.67 18.92
N ALA A 144 -23.58 3.61 19.65
CA ALA A 144 -22.62 2.54 19.90
C ALA A 144 -22.41 1.66 18.66
N GLU A 145 -23.36 1.67 17.71
CA GLU A 145 -23.44 0.72 16.60
C GLU A 145 -24.10 1.37 15.38
N SER A 146 -23.77 0.96 14.15
CA SER A 146 -24.46 1.48 12.96
C SER A 146 -25.69 0.64 12.64
N GLY A 147 -26.74 1.25 12.08
CA GLY A 147 -27.89 0.52 11.53
C GLY A 147 -27.56 -0.40 10.34
N PHE A 148 -26.29 -0.40 9.88
CA PHE A 148 -25.79 -1.26 8.81
C PHE A 148 -24.97 -2.44 9.32
N SER A 149 -24.47 -2.38 10.55
CA SER A 149 -23.61 -3.42 11.13
C SER A 149 -24.27 -4.14 12.30
N TRP A 150 -25.52 -3.80 12.61
CA TRP A 150 -26.32 -4.47 13.63
C TRP A 150 -26.66 -5.92 13.23
N PRO A 151 -26.76 -6.86 14.20
CA PRO A 151 -27.20 -8.21 13.93
C PRO A 151 -28.51 -8.30 13.12
N GLY A 152 -28.51 -9.08 12.04
CA GLY A 152 -29.67 -9.23 11.13
C GLY A 152 -29.77 -8.15 10.05
N THR A 153 -28.73 -7.32 9.90
CA THR A 153 -28.57 -6.50 8.69
C THR A 153 -27.91 -7.32 7.58
N PRO A 154 -28.11 -6.98 6.29
CA PRO A 154 -27.50 -7.72 5.19
C PRO A 154 -25.96 -7.81 5.25
N LEU A 155 -25.30 -6.78 5.78
CA LEU A 155 -23.84 -6.79 5.95
C LEU A 155 -23.41 -7.75 7.06
N HIS A 156 -24.14 -7.75 8.18
CA HIS A 156 -23.88 -8.67 9.30
C HIS A 156 -24.12 -10.13 8.89
N GLU A 157 -25.25 -10.41 8.26
CA GLU A 157 -25.59 -11.75 7.79
C GLU A 157 -24.56 -12.28 6.78
N TRP A 158 -24.19 -11.46 5.79
CA TRP A 158 -23.15 -11.82 4.82
C TRP A 158 -21.80 -12.13 5.49
N ALA A 159 -21.39 -11.32 6.47
CA ALA A 159 -20.14 -11.54 7.17
C ALA A 159 -20.19 -12.84 8.01
N ALA A 160 -21.27 -13.06 8.73
CA ALA A 160 -21.49 -14.27 9.53
C ALA A 160 -21.50 -15.54 8.66
N GLU A 161 -22.24 -15.53 7.54
CA GLU A 161 -22.32 -16.65 6.59
C GLU A 161 -20.96 -16.97 5.95
N SER A 162 -20.11 -15.96 5.74
CA SER A 162 -18.81 -16.17 5.11
C SER A 162 -17.84 -16.99 5.97
N GLY A 163 -17.97 -16.94 7.30
CA GLY A 163 -17.00 -17.48 8.26
C GLY A 163 -15.57 -16.96 8.10
N ALA A 164 -15.35 -15.95 7.24
CA ALA A 164 -14.03 -15.46 6.84
C ALA A 164 -13.93 -13.93 6.89
N VAL A 165 -15.03 -13.25 7.12
CA VAL A 165 -15.12 -11.80 7.26
C VAL A 165 -15.38 -11.47 8.73
N GLU A 166 -14.53 -10.62 9.29
CA GLU A 166 -14.67 -10.12 10.65
C GLU A 166 -15.21 -8.68 10.63
N LEU A 167 -16.35 -8.45 11.28
CA LEU A 167 -16.89 -7.10 11.50
C LEU A 167 -16.42 -6.59 12.87
N CYS A 168 -15.91 -5.37 12.89
CA CYS A 168 -15.25 -4.77 14.03
C CYS A 168 -15.86 -3.40 14.32
N ALA A 169 -16.75 -3.29 15.30
CA ALA A 169 -17.21 -2.00 15.81
C ALA A 169 -16.06 -1.27 16.48
N VAL A 170 -15.79 -0.04 16.05
CA VAL A 170 -14.83 0.83 16.72
C VAL A 170 -15.64 1.84 17.51
N ASN A 171 -15.88 1.57 18.79
CA ASN A 171 -16.51 2.57 19.65
C ASN A 171 -15.51 3.70 19.79
N TYR A 172 -15.99 4.91 19.56
CA TYR A 172 -15.26 6.08 20.00
C TYR A 172 -15.17 5.98 21.50
N PRO A 173 -14.01 6.20 22.12
CA PRO A 173 -13.98 6.40 23.54
C PRO A 173 -14.87 7.61 23.82
N GLY A 174 -16.09 7.35 24.28
CA GLY A 174 -17.04 8.41 24.59
C GLY A 174 -16.39 9.36 25.59
N ARG A 175 -16.88 10.60 25.69
CA ARG A 175 -16.34 11.60 26.63
C ARG A 175 -16.09 11.05 28.04
N ALA A 176 -16.90 10.10 28.50
CA ALA A 176 -16.74 9.41 29.78
C ALA A 176 -15.55 8.42 29.82
N GLN A 177 -15.29 7.68 28.74
CA GLN A 177 -14.15 6.76 28.66
C GLN A 177 -12.82 7.51 28.49
N LEU A 178 -12.80 8.61 27.72
CA LEU A 178 -11.63 9.50 27.65
C LEU A 178 -11.34 10.19 28.99
N ALA A 179 -12.37 10.52 29.78
CA ALA A 179 -12.20 11.10 31.10
C ALA A 179 -11.70 10.10 32.17
N ALA A 180 -11.88 8.79 31.93
CA ALA A 180 -11.47 7.71 32.83
C ALA A 180 -10.14 7.04 32.41
N ALA A 181 -9.61 7.36 31.24
CA ALA A 181 -8.31 6.86 30.80
C ALA A 181 -7.19 7.42 31.72
N PRO A 182 -6.22 6.58 32.14
CA PRO A 182 -5.07 7.05 32.90
C PRO A 182 -4.33 8.12 32.08
N ARG A 183 -3.99 9.23 32.75
CA ARG A 183 -3.21 10.33 32.17
C ARG A 183 -1.73 10.08 32.31
#